data_AF-A0KRZ9-F1
#
_entry.id   AF-A0KRZ9-F1
#
_cell.length_a   1.000
_cell.length_b   1.000
_cell.length_c   1.000
_cell.angle_alpha   90.00
_cell.angle_beta   90.00
_cell.angle_gamma   90.00
#
_symmetry.space_group_name_H-M   'P 1'
#
loop_
_entity.id
_entity.type
_entity.pdbx_description
1 polymer ?
#
loop_
_entity_poly.entity_id
_entity_poly.type
_entity_poly.pdbx_seq_one_letter_code
_entity_poly.pdbx_strand_id
1 'polypeptide(L)'
;MKPLVASILLGISLLGSPVWAQEYTVETYQEIFKGDNQFKQKQAIEALTIAGLSDPAIYDVLEAKLLESLPLATEKNAIDYSAWLVKGLAYSGNDKYSATISNIVNGSYHKKLKKYASQALENLAQYKKWNAILADNSQYVAEQSPKNNAFANALKSDDLELMRLAAKRIMDDQNYDDFLLERLSVELKNPRLMSNDKLAIDTYANMAKALAASGNTQYREVIENIANNNPNKKLKSYAESYLKKYY
;
A
#
# COMPACT_ATOMS: atom_id res chain seq x y z
N MET A 1 57.38 15.72 24.10
CA MET A 1 56.66 14.49 24.50
C MET A 1 55.31 14.88 25.11
N LYS A 2 54.24 14.33 24.52
CA LYS A 2 52.85 14.19 24.99
C LYS A 2 51.95 15.44 25.15
N PRO A 3 50.81 15.49 24.43
CA PRO A 3 49.76 16.49 24.56
C PRO A 3 48.69 16.05 25.58
N LEU A 4 47.92 16.99 26.13
CA LEU A 4 46.68 16.70 26.85
C LEU A 4 45.51 17.43 26.18
N VAL A 5 44.57 16.61 25.77
CA VAL A 5 43.50 16.84 24.80
C VAL A 5 42.33 17.54 25.47
N ALA A 6 41.79 18.55 24.78
CA ALA A 6 40.54 19.21 25.12
C ALA A 6 39.35 18.24 24.91
N SER A 7 38.54 18.07 25.95
CA SER A 7 37.30 17.30 25.92
C SER A 7 36.25 17.99 25.05
N ILE A 8 35.84 17.34 23.96
CA ILE A 8 34.65 17.71 23.18
C ILE A 8 33.49 16.84 23.67
N LEU A 9 32.50 17.48 24.28
CA LEU A 9 31.17 16.92 24.53
C LEU A 9 30.41 16.85 23.20
N LEU A 10 30.31 15.65 22.62
CA LEU A 10 29.39 15.37 21.53
C LEU A 10 28.01 15.08 22.11
N GLY A 11 27.11 16.05 21.99
CA GLY A 11 25.69 15.87 22.22
C GLY A 11 25.10 14.95 21.15
N ILE A 12 24.56 13.81 21.56
CA ILE A 12 23.77 12.94 20.69
C ILE A 12 22.38 13.55 20.61
N SER A 13 22.13 14.33 19.56
CA SER A 13 20.77 14.68 19.14
C SER A 13 20.11 13.44 18.56
N LEU A 14 19.22 12.81 19.33
CA LEU A 14 18.26 11.81 18.84
C LEU A 14 17.26 12.50 17.92
N LEU A 15 17.63 12.67 16.66
CA LEU A 15 16.66 12.91 15.59
C LEU A 15 16.00 11.55 15.30
N GLY A 16 14.79 11.37 15.83
CA GLY A 16 13.93 10.27 15.40
C GLY A 16 13.70 10.41 13.90
N SER A 17 14.24 9.48 13.12
CA SER A 17 13.97 9.39 11.69
C SER A 17 12.46 9.27 11.48
N PRO A 18 11.87 9.93 10.48
CA PRO A 18 10.50 9.60 10.09
C PRO A 18 10.47 8.09 9.78
N VAL A 19 9.41 7.40 10.22
CA VAL A 19 9.18 5.99 9.90
C VAL A 19 8.90 5.92 8.41
N TRP A 20 9.96 5.80 7.61
CA TRP A 20 9.86 5.43 6.21
C TRP A 20 9.19 4.07 6.12
N ALA A 21 8.33 3.86 5.13
CA ALA A 21 7.71 2.56 4.90
C ALA A 21 8.81 1.53 4.62
N GLN A 22 9.10 0.69 5.61
CA GLN A 22 10.19 -0.28 5.57
C GLN A 22 9.93 -1.30 4.46
N GLU A 23 10.88 -1.42 3.53
CA GLU A 23 10.90 -2.52 2.57
C GLU A 23 11.44 -3.77 3.27
N TYR A 24 10.72 -4.88 3.11
CA TYR A 24 11.02 -6.14 3.77
C TYR A 24 11.45 -7.17 2.73
N THR A 25 12.51 -7.91 3.01
CA THR A 25 12.82 -9.13 2.25
C THR A 25 11.88 -10.26 2.66
N VAL A 26 11.91 -11.37 1.91
CA VAL A 26 11.18 -12.60 2.27
C VAL A 26 11.54 -13.03 3.70
N GLU A 27 12.83 -13.04 4.03
CA GLU A 27 13.33 -13.42 5.35
C GLU A 27 12.82 -12.47 6.44
N THR A 28 12.83 -11.16 6.18
CA THR A 28 12.30 -10.19 7.15
C THR A 28 10.80 -10.39 7.41
N TYR A 29 10.02 -10.68 6.36
CA TYR A 29 8.60 -11.02 6.55
C TYR A 29 8.43 -12.29 7.39
N GLN A 30 9.21 -13.33 7.11
CA GLN A 30 9.17 -14.57 7.89
C GLN A 30 9.51 -14.33 9.36
N GLU A 31 10.55 -13.54 9.65
CA GLU A 31 10.93 -13.18 11.01
C GLU A 31 9.81 -12.41 11.73
N ILE A 32 9.19 -11.43 11.05
CA ILE A 32 8.07 -10.66 11.61
C ILE A 32 6.89 -11.56 11.95
N PHE A 33 6.50 -12.49 11.07
CA PHE A 33 5.35 -13.36 11.30
C PHE A 33 5.64 -14.50 12.27
N LYS A 34 6.90 -14.95 12.41
CA LYS A 34 7.31 -15.87 13.49
C LYS A 34 7.30 -15.21 14.87
N GLY A 35 7.54 -13.91 14.95
CA GLY A 35 7.50 -13.17 16.22
C GLY A 35 6.09 -12.97 16.79
N ASP A 36 6.01 -12.23 17.90
CA ASP A 36 4.73 -11.95 18.60
C ASP A 36 4.31 -10.48 18.57
N ASN A 37 5.08 -9.62 17.89
CA ASN A 37 4.77 -8.21 17.79
C ASN A 37 3.63 -7.98 16.78
N GLN A 38 2.39 -8.04 17.27
CA GLN A 38 1.18 -7.85 16.45
C GLN A 38 1.16 -6.50 15.71
N PHE A 39 1.74 -5.45 16.29
CA PHE A 39 1.83 -4.15 15.64
C PHE A 39 2.72 -4.21 14.38
N LYS A 40 3.93 -4.77 14.52
CA LYS A 40 4.84 -4.98 13.38
C LYS A 40 4.23 -5.91 12.32
N GLN A 41 3.49 -6.92 12.73
CA GLN A 41 2.81 -7.83 11.80
C GLN A 41 1.71 -7.12 11.00
N LYS A 42 0.92 -6.25 11.64
CA LYS A 42 -0.07 -5.44 10.93
C LYS A 42 0.62 -4.48 9.94
N GLN A 43 1.72 -3.84 10.33
CA GLN A 43 2.52 -3.00 9.42
C GLN A 43 3.08 -3.80 8.23
N ALA A 44 3.57 -5.01 8.47
CA ALA A 44 4.03 -5.90 7.40
C ALA A 44 2.89 -6.29 6.44
N ILE A 45 1.70 -6.59 6.96
CA ILE A 45 0.51 -6.86 6.14
C ILE A 45 0.12 -5.63 5.31
N GLU A 46 0.20 -4.43 5.87
CA GLU A 46 -0.04 -3.20 5.12
C GLU A 46 0.98 -3.02 3.99
N ALA A 47 2.26 -3.29 4.23
CA ALA A 47 3.30 -3.23 3.20
C ALA A 47 3.05 -4.22 2.05
N LEU A 48 2.53 -5.42 2.35
CA LEU A 48 2.20 -6.43 1.33
C LEU A 48 1.12 -5.98 0.33
N THR A 49 0.32 -4.96 0.64
CA THR A 49 -0.76 -4.47 -0.26
C THR A 49 -0.28 -4.03 -1.63
N ILE A 50 0.96 -3.55 -1.74
CA ILE A 50 1.55 -3.06 -2.99
C ILE A 50 2.89 -3.72 -3.32
N ALA A 51 3.36 -4.66 -2.49
CA ALA A 51 4.67 -5.26 -2.67
C ALA A 51 4.76 -6.19 -3.90
N GLY A 52 3.63 -6.69 -4.40
CA GLY A 52 3.59 -7.65 -5.51
C GLY A 52 4.18 -9.02 -5.19
N LEU A 53 4.47 -9.29 -3.92
CA LEU A 53 5.05 -10.54 -3.48
C LEU A 53 3.98 -11.64 -3.46
N SER A 54 4.32 -12.81 -4.00
CA SER A 54 3.47 -14.01 -4.00
C SER A 54 4.20 -15.26 -3.51
N ASP A 55 5.41 -15.07 -2.96
CA ASP A 55 6.26 -16.16 -2.48
C ASP A 55 5.58 -16.92 -1.31
N PRO A 56 5.25 -18.21 -1.48
CA PRO A 56 4.63 -19.02 -0.44
C PRO A 56 5.42 -19.04 0.88
N ALA A 57 6.73 -18.83 0.85
CA ALA A 57 7.57 -18.82 2.05
C ALA A 57 7.15 -17.71 3.05
N ILE A 58 6.60 -16.59 2.57
CA ILE A 58 6.04 -15.52 3.41
C ILE A 58 4.69 -15.97 3.98
N TYR A 59 3.82 -16.44 3.08
CA TYR A 59 2.41 -16.66 3.38
C TYR A 59 2.16 -17.95 4.16
N ASP A 60 3.05 -18.95 4.07
CA ASP A 60 3.00 -20.16 4.88
C ASP A 60 3.25 -19.85 6.36
N VAL A 61 4.18 -18.95 6.66
CA VAL A 61 4.42 -18.49 8.04
C VAL A 61 3.25 -17.63 8.54
N LEU A 62 2.69 -16.78 7.68
CA LEU A 62 1.49 -15.99 8.00
C LEU A 62 0.27 -16.89 8.25
N GLU A 63 0.08 -17.94 7.46
CA GLU A 63 -0.96 -18.93 7.63
C GLU A 63 -0.81 -19.68 8.95
N ALA A 64 0.39 -20.14 9.28
CA ALA A 64 0.67 -20.77 10.57
C ALA A 64 0.30 -19.82 11.73
N LYS A 65 0.72 -18.55 11.66
CA LYS A 65 0.38 -17.54 12.68
C LYS A 65 -1.13 -17.30 12.79
N LEU A 66 -1.84 -17.30 11.66
CA LEU A 66 -3.30 -17.22 11.64
C LEU A 66 -3.93 -18.42 12.34
N LEU A 67 -3.53 -19.64 12.00
CA LEU A 67 -4.08 -20.85 12.59
C LEU A 67 -3.87 -20.89 14.11
N GLU A 68 -2.71 -20.42 14.59
CA GLU A 68 -2.44 -20.25 16.03
C GLU A 68 -3.32 -19.18 16.69
N SER A 69 -3.66 -18.10 15.97
CA SER A 69 -4.47 -17.01 16.53
C SER A 69 -5.96 -17.32 16.61
N LEU A 70 -6.46 -18.23 15.76
CA LEU A 70 -7.89 -18.53 15.62
C LEU A 70 -8.55 -19.05 16.92
N PRO A 71 -7.99 -20.03 17.66
CA PRO A 71 -8.58 -20.49 18.92
C PRO A 71 -8.64 -19.41 20.01
N LEU A 72 -7.76 -18.41 19.93
CA LEU A 72 -7.65 -17.31 20.90
C LEU A 72 -8.55 -16.11 20.53
N ALA A 73 -9.22 -16.14 19.39
CA ALA A 73 -10.03 -15.04 18.85
C ALA A 73 -11.41 -14.92 19.53
N THR A 74 -11.46 -14.84 20.85
CA THR A 74 -12.68 -14.75 21.66
C THR A 74 -13.08 -13.31 21.98
N GLU A 75 -12.10 -12.41 22.11
CA GLU A 75 -12.30 -10.99 22.44
C GLU A 75 -12.05 -10.05 21.25
N LYS A 76 -12.56 -8.82 21.34
CA LYS A 76 -12.54 -7.83 20.25
C LYS A 76 -11.16 -7.65 19.61
N ASN A 77 -10.10 -7.54 20.41
CA ASN A 77 -8.74 -7.31 19.92
C ASN A 77 -8.15 -8.55 19.24
N ALA A 78 -8.37 -9.75 19.80
CA ALA A 78 -7.90 -11.01 19.21
C ALA A 78 -8.65 -11.35 17.91
N ILE A 79 -9.96 -11.05 17.85
CA ILE A 79 -10.76 -11.14 16.62
C ILE A 79 -10.23 -10.18 15.56
N ASP A 80 -9.91 -8.94 15.94
CA ASP A 80 -9.35 -7.95 15.02
C ASP A 80 -7.99 -8.38 14.47
N TYR A 81 -7.11 -8.87 15.34
CA TYR A 81 -5.80 -9.38 14.94
C TYR A 81 -5.91 -10.56 13.96
N SER A 82 -6.75 -11.56 14.26
CA SER A 82 -6.98 -12.69 13.35
C SER A 82 -7.56 -12.22 12.01
N ALA A 83 -8.45 -11.22 12.02
CA ALA A 83 -8.98 -10.63 10.78
C ALA A 83 -7.89 -9.94 9.94
N TRP A 84 -6.90 -9.30 10.58
CA TRP A 84 -5.73 -8.76 9.88
C TRP A 84 -4.90 -9.86 9.23
N LEU A 85 -4.63 -10.96 9.93
CA LEU A 85 -3.87 -12.08 9.37
C LEU A 85 -4.59 -12.72 8.17
N VAL A 86 -5.92 -12.94 8.27
CA VAL A 86 -6.76 -13.42 7.15
C VAL A 86 -6.68 -12.48 5.95
N LYS A 87 -6.73 -11.16 6.19
CA LYS A 87 -6.59 -10.16 5.13
C LYS A 87 -5.21 -10.24 4.47
N GLY A 88 -4.15 -10.36 5.25
CA GLY A 88 -2.79 -10.51 4.73
C GLY A 88 -2.62 -11.78 3.90
N LEU A 89 -3.24 -12.88 4.30
CA LEU A 89 -3.17 -14.15 3.59
C LEU A 89 -3.78 -14.05 2.18
N ALA A 90 -4.86 -13.27 2.02
CA ALA A 90 -5.46 -12.99 0.72
C ALA A 90 -4.52 -12.25 -0.24
N TYR A 91 -3.58 -11.45 0.27
CA TYR A 91 -2.65 -10.70 -0.59
C TYR A 91 -1.66 -11.59 -1.33
N SER A 92 -1.55 -12.87 -0.96
CA SER A 92 -0.76 -13.85 -1.72
C SER A 92 -1.23 -14.02 -3.16
N GLY A 93 -2.54 -13.88 -3.41
CA GLY A 93 -3.14 -14.29 -4.68
C GLY A 93 -3.02 -15.78 -4.97
N ASN A 94 -2.65 -16.61 -3.98
CA ASN A 94 -2.35 -18.03 -4.18
C ASN A 94 -3.52 -18.92 -3.71
N ASP A 95 -4.08 -19.68 -4.64
CA ASP A 95 -5.26 -20.54 -4.42
C ASP A 95 -5.04 -21.58 -3.30
N LYS A 96 -3.79 -21.92 -2.95
CA LYS A 96 -3.45 -22.80 -1.82
C LYS A 96 -4.15 -22.38 -0.53
N TYR A 97 -4.22 -21.06 -0.27
CA TYR A 97 -4.76 -20.54 0.99
C TYR A 97 -6.29 -20.40 1.01
N SER A 98 -6.95 -20.64 -0.12
CA SER A 98 -8.41 -20.56 -0.22
C SER A 98 -9.12 -21.52 0.74
N ALA A 99 -8.55 -22.72 0.96
CA ALA A 99 -9.11 -23.72 1.87
C ALA A 99 -9.13 -23.22 3.32
N THR A 100 -8.01 -22.65 3.79
CA THR A 100 -7.91 -22.07 5.14
C THR A 100 -8.89 -20.92 5.33
N ILE A 101 -8.99 -20.01 4.37
CA ILE A 101 -9.93 -18.90 4.44
C ILE A 101 -11.39 -19.41 4.42
N SER A 102 -11.70 -20.40 3.58
CA SER A 102 -13.03 -21.02 3.48
C SER A 102 -13.44 -21.74 4.77
N ASN A 103 -12.50 -22.38 5.46
CA ASN A 103 -12.74 -22.99 6.76
C ASN A 103 -13.17 -21.95 7.80
N ILE A 104 -12.65 -20.72 7.74
CA ILE A 104 -13.07 -19.63 8.61
C ILE A 104 -14.47 -19.13 8.26
N VAL A 105 -14.79 -19.03 6.96
CA VAL A 105 -16.14 -18.65 6.49
C VAL A 105 -17.19 -19.67 6.92
N ASN A 106 -16.89 -20.96 6.84
CA ASN A 106 -17.86 -22.02 7.12
C ASN A 106 -17.87 -22.47 8.59
N GLY A 107 -16.80 -22.18 9.34
CA GLY A 107 -16.65 -22.58 10.72
C GLY A 107 -17.48 -21.79 11.74
N SER A 108 -17.37 -22.25 12.98
CA SER A 108 -18.00 -21.67 14.19
C SER A 108 -17.18 -20.52 14.76
N TYR A 109 -16.86 -19.53 13.93
CA TYR A 109 -16.10 -18.33 14.32
C TYR A 109 -17.00 -17.11 14.51
N HIS A 110 -16.48 -16.08 15.19
CA HIS A 110 -17.18 -14.82 15.38
C HIS A 110 -17.55 -14.16 14.04
N LYS A 111 -18.77 -13.59 13.94
CA LYS A 111 -19.32 -12.98 12.72
C LYS A 111 -18.40 -11.97 12.02
N LYS A 112 -17.63 -11.18 12.78
CA LYS A 112 -16.65 -10.22 12.24
C LYS A 112 -15.54 -10.94 11.48
N LEU A 113 -15.01 -12.03 12.03
CA LEU A 113 -13.94 -12.80 11.40
C LEU A 113 -14.45 -13.50 10.14
N LYS A 114 -15.65 -14.10 10.19
CA LYS A 114 -16.32 -14.68 9.01
C LYS A 114 -16.48 -13.66 7.88
N LYS A 115 -16.92 -12.44 8.20
CA LYS A 115 -17.04 -11.33 7.23
C LYS A 115 -15.71 -11.02 6.55
N TYR A 116 -14.63 -10.86 7.31
CA TYR A 116 -13.31 -10.56 6.74
C TYR A 116 -12.74 -11.73 5.95
N ALA A 117 -13.04 -12.98 6.34
CA ALA A 117 -12.68 -14.16 5.56
C ALA A 117 -13.42 -14.22 4.22
N SER A 118 -14.72 -13.88 4.16
CA SER A 118 -15.44 -13.78 2.88
C SER A 118 -14.82 -12.73 1.97
N GLN A 119 -14.49 -11.54 2.51
CA GLN A 119 -13.80 -10.49 1.75
C GLN A 119 -12.38 -10.92 1.32
N ALA A 120 -11.70 -11.72 2.13
CA ALA A 120 -10.39 -12.26 1.81
C ALA A 120 -10.43 -13.24 0.63
N LEU A 121 -11.51 -14.03 0.46
CA LEU A 121 -11.67 -14.87 -0.73
C LEU A 121 -11.82 -14.03 -2.02
N GLU A 122 -12.59 -12.94 -1.97
CA GLU A 122 -12.71 -11.99 -3.09
C GLU A 122 -11.35 -11.34 -3.40
N ASN A 123 -10.66 -10.88 -2.35
CA ASN A 123 -9.34 -10.27 -2.48
C ASN A 123 -8.29 -11.25 -3.01
N LEU A 124 -8.36 -12.55 -2.66
CA LEU A 124 -7.42 -13.55 -3.15
C LEU A 124 -7.42 -13.61 -4.69
N ALA A 125 -8.60 -13.65 -5.30
CA ALA A 125 -8.74 -13.63 -6.75
C ALA A 125 -8.24 -12.30 -7.36
N GLN A 126 -8.46 -11.18 -6.67
CA GLN A 126 -8.00 -9.86 -7.11
C GLN A 126 -6.47 -9.76 -7.05
N TYR A 127 -5.85 -10.16 -5.95
CA TYR A 127 -4.40 -10.12 -5.76
C TYR A 127 -3.65 -11.11 -6.64
N LYS A 128 -4.28 -12.21 -7.07
CA LYS A 128 -3.73 -13.07 -8.12
C LYS A 128 -3.46 -12.29 -9.41
N LYS A 129 -4.32 -11.34 -9.77
CA LYS A 129 -4.12 -10.45 -10.93
C LYS A 129 -3.13 -9.33 -10.60
N TRP A 130 -3.31 -8.66 -9.45
CA TRP A 130 -2.47 -7.52 -9.09
C TRP A 130 -1.02 -7.89 -8.86
N ASN A 131 -0.72 -9.03 -8.26
CA ASN A 131 0.66 -9.44 -8.01
C ASN A 131 1.44 -9.62 -9.31
N ALA A 132 0.80 -10.11 -10.38
CA ALA A 132 1.43 -10.20 -11.71
C ALA A 132 1.76 -8.81 -12.30
N ILE A 133 0.91 -7.80 -12.06
CA ILE A 133 1.16 -6.41 -12.48
C ILE A 133 2.27 -5.79 -11.63
N LEU A 134 2.18 -5.93 -10.30
CA LEU A 134 3.09 -5.30 -9.36
C LEU A 134 4.52 -5.84 -9.50
N ALA A 135 4.68 -7.15 -9.71
CA ALA A 135 5.96 -7.82 -9.88
C ALA A 135 6.52 -7.77 -11.31
N ASP A 136 5.85 -7.09 -12.25
CA ASP A 136 6.33 -6.96 -13.62
C ASP A 136 7.63 -6.16 -13.70
N ASN A 137 8.71 -6.81 -14.11
CA ASN A 137 10.03 -6.21 -14.25
C ASN A 137 10.32 -5.66 -15.66
N SER A 138 9.37 -5.70 -16.59
CA SER A 138 9.57 -5.26 -17.99
C SER A 138 9.93 -3.78 -18.13
N GLN A 139 9.57 -2.96 -17.14
CA GLN A 139 9.85 -1.52 -17.07
C GLN A 139 10.51 -1.14 -15.74
N TYR A 140 11.26 -2.07 -15.15
CA TYR A 140 11.93 -1.86 -13.88
C TYR A 140 13.03 -0.79 -14.02
N VAL A 141 13.05 0.16 -13.09
CA VAL A 141 14.06 1.21 -12.99
C VAL A 141 14.98 0.86 -11.82
N ALA A 142 16.26 0.57 -12.12
CA ALA A 142 17.22 0.03 -11.16
C ALA A 142 17.54 0.99 -10.02
N GLU A 143 17.46 2.30 -10.29
CA GLU A 143 17.70 3.36 -9.32
C GLU A 143 16.53 3.55 -8.34
N GLN A 144 15.38 2.94 -8.64
CA GLN A 144 14.17 3.05 -7.85
C GLN A 144 14.00 1.85 -6.94
N SER A 145 13.40 2.08 -5.78
CA SER A 145 13.13 1.00 -4.83
C SER A 145 12.14 -0.01 -5.43
N PRO A 146 12.17 -1.29 -5.03
CA PRO A 146 11.15 -2.27 -5.41
C PRO A 146 9.72 -1.77 -5.18
N LYS A 147 9.46 -1.08 -4.06
CA LYS A 147 8.14 -0.51 -3.77
C LYS A 147 7.76 0.60 -4.75
N ASN A 148 8.69 1.49 -5.10
CA ASN A 148 8.43 2.55 -6.08
C ASN A 148 8.17 1.98 -7.47
N ASN A 149 8.92 0.96 -7.88
CA ASN A 149 8.65 0.23 -9.12
C ASN A 149 7.24 -0.41 -9.12
N ALA A 150 6.83 -1.04 -8.01
CA ALA A 150 5.50 -1.60 -7.88
C ALA A 150 4.38 -0.54 -7.91
N PHE A 151 4.59 0.62 -7.28
CA PHE A 151 3.67 1.76 -7.42
C PHE A 151 3.58 2.25 -8.87
N ALA A 152 4.70 2.40 -9.57
CA ALA A 152 4.71 2.81 -10.96
C ALA A 152 3.97 1.79 -11.85
N ASN A 153 4.15 0.49 -11.59
CA ASN A 153 3.41 -0.59 -12.24
C ASN A 153 1.90 -0.52 -11.97
N ALA A 154 1.50 -0.25 -10.73
CA ALA A 154 0.09 -0.05 -10.40
C ALA A 154 -0.52 1.15 -11.13
N LEU A 155 0.16 2.30 -11.13
CA LEU A 155 -0.31 3.52 -11.79
C LEU A 155 -0.33 3.42 -13.32
N LYS A 156 0.51 2.55 -13.92
CA LYS A 156 0.53 2.32 -15.37
C LYS A 156 -0.46 1.26 -15.84
N SER A 157 -1.03 0.48 -14.92
CA SER A 157 -1.95 -0.60 -15.24
C SER A 157 -3.26 -0.11 -15.84
N ASP A 158 -3.99 -1.04 -16.49
CA ASP A 158 -5.35 -0.82 -16.95
C ASP A 158 -6.41 -1.24 -15.89
N ASP A 159 -6.03 -1.28 -14.62
CA ASP A 159 -6.88 -1.64 -13.49
C ASP A 159 -7.11 -0.42 -12.57
N LEU A 160 -8.28 0.22 -12.73
CA LEU A 160 -8.64 1.42 -11.97
C LEU A 160 -8.61 1.22 -10.44
N GLU A 161 -8.93 0.03 -9.95
CA GLU A 161 -8.92 -0.23 -8.51
C GLU A 161 -7.49 -0.27 -7.97
N LEU A 162 -6.57 -0.89 -8.70
CA LEU A 162 -5.15 -0.92 -8.38
C LEU A 162 -4.52 0.49 -8.47
N MET A 163 -4.82 1.24 -9.53
CA MET A 163 -4.38 2.63 -9.69
C MET A 163 -4.83 3.49 -8.48
N ARG A 164 -6.10 3.35 -8.09
CA ARG A 164 -6.65 4.08 -6.93
C ARG A 164 -6.01 3.66 -5.62
N LEU A 165 -5.76 2.36 -5.42
CA LEU A 165 -5.05 1.85 -4.24
C LEU A 165 -3.65 2.46 -4.16
N ALA A 166 -2.89 2.42 -5.26
CA ALA A 166 -1.55 2.99 -5.34
C ALA A 166 -1.54 4.49 -5.00
N ALA A 167 -2.41 5.28 -5.62
CA ALA A 167 -2.51 6.71 -5.36
C ALA A 167 -2.79 7.03 -3.88
N LYS A 168 -3.71 6.26 -3.26
CA LYS A 168 -4.02 6.41 -1.83
C LYS A 168 -2.83 6.05 -0.95
N ARG A 169 -2.15 4.94 -1.25
CA ARG A 169 -0.98 4.48 -0.49
C ARG A 169 0.21 5.43 -0.62
N ILE A 170 0.43 6.02 -1.78
CA ILE A 170 1.45 7.07 -1.97
C ILE A 170 1.22 8.23 -0.98
N MET A 171 -0.03 8.69 -0.86
CA MET A 171 -0.40 9.76 0.07
C MET A 171 -0.32 9.31 1.54
N ASP A 172 -0.87 8.14 1.87
CA ASP A 172 -0.89 7.61 3.24
C ASP A 172 0.54 7.32 3.76
N ASP A 173 1.42 6.84 2.89
CA ASP A 173 2.83 6.57 3.18
C ASP A 173 3.71 7.83 3.07
N GLN A 174 3.16 8.96 2.63
CA GLN A 174 3.87 10.21 2.31
C GLN A 174 5.07 10.00 1.35
N ASN A 175 4.92 9.07 0.41
CA ASN A 175 5.97 8.71 -0.54
C ASN A 175 5.94 9.62 -1.77
N TYR A 176 6.47 10.82 -1.63
CA TYR A 176 6.49 11.84 -2.69
C TYR A 176 7.80 11.83 -3.50
N ASP A 177 8.34 10.64 -3.78
CA ASP A 177 9.51 10.48 -4.66
C ASP A 177 9.21 11.06 -6.06
N ASP A 178 10.15 11.81 -6.62
CA ASP A 178 9.99 12.49 -7.91
C ASP A 178 9.61 11.52 -9.04
N PHE A 179 10.08 10.28 -9.00
CA PHE A 179 9.71 9.25 -9.96
C PHE A 179 8.21 8.94 -9.92
N LEU A 180 7.62 8.84 -8.71
CA LEU A 180 6.20 8.58 -8.53
C LEU A 180 5.35 9.81 -8.86
N LEU A 181 5.82 11.00 -8.50
CA LEU A 181 5.14 12.25 -8.84
C LEU A 181 5.10 12.47 -10.36
N GLU A 182 6.21 12.19 -11.07
CA GLU A 182 6.24 12.24 -12.53
C GLU A 182 5.27 11.23 -13.13
N ARG A 183 5.24 10.00 -12.61
CA ARG A 183 4.30 8.98 -13.07
C ARG A 183 2.83 9.41 -12.88
N LEU A 184 2.50 9.99 -11.73
CA LEU A 184 1.18 10.58 -11.47
C LEU A 184 0.86 11.72 -12.46
N SER A 185 1.82 12.61 -12.69
CA SER A 185 1.70 13.74 -13.63
C SER A 185 1.42 13.26 -15.06
N VAL A 186 2.19 12.29 -15.57
CA VAL A 186 1.99 11.72 -16.90
C VAL A 186 0.57 11.18 -17.05
N GLU A 187 0.11 10.41 -16.06
CA GLU A 187 -1.22 9.79 -16.14
C GLU A 187 -2.37 10.79 -15.95
N LEU A 188 -2.14 11.89 -15.23
CA LEU A 188 -3.12 12.97 -15.08
C LEU A 188 -3.20 13.90 -16.28
N LYS A 189 -2.07 14.10 -16.99
CA LYS A 189 -2.02 14.85 -18.25
C LYS A 189 -2.75 14.11 -19.38
N ASN A 190 -2.70 12.77 -19.37
CA ASN A 190 -3.39 11.92 -20.34
C ASN A 190 -4.12 10.76 -19.63
N PRO A 191 -5.33 10.99 -19.08
CA PRO A 191 -6.00 10.00 -18.26
C PRO A 191 -6.65 8.89 -19.10
N ARG A 192 -5.86 7.85 -19.39
CA ARG A 192 -6.17 6.77 -20.36
C ARG A 192 -7.47 6.02 -20.11
N LEU A 193 -7.87 5.87 -18.85
CA LEU A 193 -9.07 5.14 -18.44
C LEU A 193 -10.18 6.06 -17.96
N MET A 194 -10.10 7.37 -18.25
CA MET A 194 -11.10 8.32 -17.79
C MET A 194 -12.46 8.04 -18.42
N SER A 195 -13.47 7.98 -17.56
CA SER A 195 -14.86 7.82 -17.93
C SER A 195 -15.75 8.59 -16.94
N ASN A 196 -17.06 8.67 -17.20
CA ASN A 196 -18.01 9.31 -16.30
C ASN A 196 -18.48 8.40 -15.15
N ASP A 197 -17.95 7.18 -15.06
CA ASP A 197 -18.23 6.30 -13.93
C ASP A 197 -17.53 6.75 -12.64
N LYS A 198 -18.10 6.35 -11.50
CA LYS A 198 -17.60 6.76 -10.18
C LYS A 198 -16.19 6.27 -9.90
N LEU A 199 -15.83 5.06 -10.35
CA LEU A 199 -14.53 4.46 -10.07
C LEU A 199 -13.43 5.23 -10.80
N ALA A 200 -13.61 5.54 -12.09
CA ALA A 200 -12.66 6.34 -12.85
C ALA A 200 -12.47 7.74 -12.20
N ILE A 201 -13.57 8.44 -11.92
CA ILE A 201 -13.52 9.78 -11.32
C ILE A 201 -12.79 9.75 -9.97
N ASP A 202 -13.14 8.81 -9.09
CA ASP A 202 -12.53 8.70 -7.77
C ASP A 202 -11.04 8.30 -7.89
N THR A 203 -10.67 7.49 -8.88
CA THR A 203 -9.27 7.09 -9.14
C THR A 203 -8.42 8.30 -9.51
N TYR A 204 -8.82 9.06 -10.54
CA TYR A 204 -8.09 10.25 -10.97
C TYR A 204 -8.13 11.37 -9.94
N ALA A 205 -9.19 11.49 -9.14
CA ALA A 205 -9.23 12.41 -8.01
C ALA A 205 -8.19 12.04 -6.93
N ASN A 206 -8.02 10.75 -6.60
CA ASN A 206 -6.99 10.33 -5.64
C ASN A 206 -5.57 10.54 -6.20
N MET A 207 -5.35 10.32 -7.49
CA MET A 207 -4.07 10.61 -8.14
C MET A 207 -3.76 12.11 -8.11
N ALA A 208 -4.72 12.96 -8.48
CA ALA A 208 -4.57 14.42 -8.42
C ALA A 208 -4.32 14.91 -6.98
N LYS A 209 -5.01 14.30 -6.01
CA LYS A 209 -4.80 14.59 -4.59
C LYS A 209 -3.40 14.21 -4.13
N ALA A 210 -2.90 13.02 -4.50
CA ALA A 210 -1.56 12.57 -4.14
C ALA A 210 -0.49 13.49 -4.73
N LEU A 211 -0.64 13.87 -6.01
CA LEU A 211 0.27 14.79 -6.67
C LEU A 211 0.26 16.18 -6.02
N ALA A 212 -0.92 16.75 -5.75
CA ALA A 212 -1.04 18.04 -5.08
C ALA A 212 -0.52 18.02 -3.63
N ALA A 213 -0.78 16.93 -2.90
CA ALA A 213 -0.38 16.79 -1.49
C ALA A 213 1.15 16.73 -1.30
N SER A 214 1.92 16.47 -2.36
CA SER A 214 3.39 16.61 -2.33
C SER A 214 3.85 18.06 -2.07
N GLY A 215 3.00 19.06 -2.38
CA GLY A 215 3.35 20.48 -2.33
C GLY A 215 4.38 20.92 -3.38
N ASN A 216 4.77 20.03 -4.30
CA ASN A 216 5.80 20.33 -5.29
C ASN A 216 5.22 21.20 -6.43
N THR A 217 5.62 22.47 -6.46
CA THR A 217 5.08 23.49 -7.37
C THR A 217 5.29 23.19 -8.84
N GLN A 218 6.23 22.31 -9.21
CA GLN A 218 6.43 21.88 -10.60
C GLN A 218 5.19 21.19 -11.18
N TYR A 219 4.35 20.59 -10.34
CA TYR A 219 3.14 19.87 -10.75
C TYR A 219 1.86 20.69 -10.57
N ARG A 220 1.95 21.94 -10.09
CA ARG A 220 0.78 22.79 -9.87
C ARG A 220 -0.04 22.99 -11.14
N GLU A 221 0.62 23.24 -12.27
CA GLU A 221 -0.04 23.45 -13.57
C GLU A 221 -0.88 22.23 -14.00
N VAL A 222 -0.46 21.01 -13.64
CA VAL A 222 -1.24 19.80 -13.93
C VAL A 222 -2.59 19.84 -13.21
N ILE A 223 -2.59 20.27 -11.95
CA ILE A 223 -3.82 20.37 -11.14
C ILE A 223 -4.68 21.55 -11.61
N GLU A 224 -4.08 22.69 -11.97
CA GLU A 224 -4.77 23.84 -12.55
C GLU A 224 -5.46 23.49 -13.87
N ASN A 225 -4.80 22.73 -14.74
CA ASN A 225 -5.39 22.26 -15.98
C ASN A 225 -6.62 21.37 -15.71
N ILE A 226 -6.57 20.48 -14.71
CA ILE A 226 -7.74 19.68 -14.33
C ILE A 226 -8.88 20.56 -13.82
N ALA A 227 -8.58 21.53 -12.93
CA ALA A 227 -9.58 22.44 -12.39
C ALA A 227 -10.30 23.25 -13.48
N ASN A 228 -9.55 23.75 -14.46
CA ASN A 228 -10.09 24.67 -15.47
C ASN A 228 -10.69 23.95 -16.68
N ASN A 229 -10.05 22.88 -17.15
CA ASN A 229 -10.30 22.33 -18.49
C ASN A 229 -10.96 20.94 -18.48
N ASN A 230 -11.05 20.24 -17.33
CA ASN A 230 -11.63 18.91 -17.31
C ASN A 230 -13.15 18.93 -17.64
N PRO A 231 -13.68 18.04 -18.51
CA PRO A 231 -15.11 18.00 -18.82
C PRO A 231 -15.97 17.55 -17.62
N ASN A 232 -15.39 16.81 -16.67
CA ASN A 232 -16.09 16.29 -15.52
C ASN A 232 -16.11 17.31 -14.35
N LYS A 233 -17.30 17.84 -14.03
CA LYS A 233 -17.49 18.84 -12.97
C LYS A 233 -17.01 18.40 -11.59
N LYS A 234 -17.13 17.11 -11.25
CA LYS A 234 -16.73 16.59 -9.94
C LYS A 234 -15.21 16.60 -9.81
N LEU A 235 -14.50 16.17 -10.85
CA LEU A 235 -13.04 16.17 -10.87
C LEU A 235 -12.48 17.60 -10.86
N LYS A 236 -13.13 18.55 -11.56
CA LYS A 236 -12.81 19.99 -11.46
C LYS A 236 -12.88 20.49 -10.01
N SER A 237 -14.02 20.27 -9.35
CA SER A 237 -14.23 20.71 -7.97
C SER A 237 -13.22 20.12 -6.99
N TYR A 238 -12.82 18.86 -7.19
CA TYR A 238 -11.74 18.27 -6.40
C TYR A 238 -10.40 18.96 -6.63
N ALA A 239 -10.01 19.18 -7.88
CA ALA A 239 -8.76 19.85 -8.23
C ALA A 239 -8.70 21.29 -7.67
N GLU A 240 -9.79 22.07 -7.78
CA GLU A 240 -9.92 23.40 -7.16
C GLU A 240 -9.69 23.34 -5.64
N SER A 241 -10.31 22.36 -4.97
CA SER A 241 -10.13 22.17 -3.53
C SER A 241 -8.69 21.77 -3.17
N TYR A 242 -8.01 21.01 -4.02
CA TYR A 242 -6.63 20.60 -3.78
C TYR A 242 -5.66 21.75 -3.98
N LEU A 243 -5.87 22.58 -5.00
CA LEU A 243 -5.10 23.82 -5.21
C LEU A 243 -5.14 24.70 -3.96
N LYS A 244 -6.34 24.99 -3.46
CA LYS A 244 -6.52 25.81 -2.24
C LYS A 244 -5.87 25.21 -1.00
N LYS A 245 -5.77 23.89 -0.92
CA LYS A 245 -5.31 23.19 0.28
C LYS A 245 -3.80 23.04 0.34
N TYR A 246 -3.15 22.81 -0.79
CA TYR A 246 -1.74 22.39 -0.84
C TYR A 246 -0.80 23.39 -1.50
N TYR A 247 -1.32 24.45 -2.14
CA TYR A 247 -0.55 25.55 -2.74
C TYR A 247 -1.07 26.91 -2.27
#